data_AF-A0A0C9ZCV3-F1
#
_entry.id   AF-A0A0C9ZCV3-F1
#
_cell.length_a   1.000
_cell.length_b   1.000
_cell.length_c   1.000
_cell.angle_alpha   90.00
_cell.angle_beta   90.00
_cell.angle_gamma   90.00
#
_symmetry.space_group_name_H-M   'P 1'
#
loop_
_entity.id
_entity.type
_entity.pdbx_description
1 polymer ?
#
loop_
_entity_poly.entity_id
_entity_poly.type
_entity_poly.pdbx_seq_one_letter_code
_entity_poly.pdbx_strand_id
1 'polypeptide(L)'
;LDNAANNKTSMKELSRLPEECQIDYDPIDNNIPCFPHVINICVKHIIDNYVTVDFSCVKDTWDVCGQPIDKKDYVSAITGKALECARNVVRSIRASDQRRGNFRDTIVIGDDKEWFQGDDGKPIKLPTVELMLDEPTHWDSVYVMLNLPQAVNLFFESANQRSIHEKKLSPMEWHFLQDFEVILEPPHRAQQFMSSESTPMLGSAIPTFERLLEDWKQLADGAPHCAPLIYIGLSWAEKYDDRMACTKAYAVAMFIDPTCRLSWVEEHW
;
A
#
# COMPACT_ATOMS: atom_id res chain seq x y z
N LEU A 1 3.13 6.54 -17.04
CA LEU A 1 4.15 7.56 -17.36
C LEU A 1 4.89 7.87 -16.07
N ASP A 2 6.17 7.53 -15.99
CA ASP A 2 7.03 7.91 -14.86
C ASP A 2 7.35 9.40 -14.98
N ASN A 3 6.50 10.26 -14.41
CA ASN A 3 6.69 11.71 -14.43
C ASN A 3 7.99 12.12 -13.71
N ALA A 4 8.55 11.27 -12.84
CA ALA A 4 9.83 11.54 -12.21
C ALA A 4 10.99 11.54 -13.23
N ALA A 5 10.92 10.74 -14.29
CA ALA A 5 11.91 10.75 -15.37
C ALA A 5 11.86 12.04 -16.20
N ASN A 6 10.66 12.58 -16.46
CA ASN A 6 10.49 13.86 -17.16
C ASN A 6 11.06 15.02 -16.35
N ASN A 7 10.85 15.01 -15.02
CA ASN A 7 11.44 16.02 -14.14
C ASN A 7 12.97 16.01 -14.21
N LYS A 8 13.62 14.84 -14.30
CA LYS A 8 15.08 14.77 -14.48
C LYS A 8 15.56 15.48 -15.75
N THR A 9 14.87 15.26 -16.86
CA THR A 9 15.21 15.93 -18.13
C THR A 9 14.98 17.44 -18.02
N SER A 10 13.87 17.86 -17.43
CA SER A 10 13.60 19.29 -17.17
C SER A 10 14.65 19.93 -16.29
N MET A 11 15.10 19.26 -15.22
CA MET A 11 16.14 19.79 -14.32
C MET A 11 17.50 19.91 -15.01
N LYS A 12 17.82 19.02 -15.95
CA LYS A 12 19.01 19.13 -16.81
C LYS A 12 18.92 20.30 -17.78
N GLU A 13 17.78 20.47 -18.45
CA GLU A 13 17.59 21.62 -19.34
C GLU A 13 17.60 22.94 -18.56
N LEU A 14 17.08 22.93 -17.32
CA LEU A 14 17.08 24.08 -16.43
C LEU A 14 18.49 24.51 -16.03
N SER A 15 19.48 23.60 -15.96
CA SER A 15 20.85 23.92 -15.53
C SER A 15 21.52 25.02 -16.36
N ARG A 16 21.09 25.17 -17.63
CA ARG A 16 21.59 26.19 -18.55
C ARG A 16 21.38 27.60 -18.02
N LEU A 17 20.25 27.89 -17.36
CA LEU A 17 19.93 29.24 -16.88
C LEU A 17 20.77 29.66 -15.65
N PRO A 18 20.92 28.82 -14.60
CA PRO A 18 21.86 29.07 -13.51
C PRO A 18 23.32 29.19 -13.97
N GLU A 19 23.76 28.34 -14.91
CA GLU A 19 25.11 28.39 -15.47
C GLU A 19 25.41 29.74 -16.13
N GLU A 20 24.47 30.28 -16.93
CA GLU A 20 24.58 31.63 -17.52
C GLU A 20 24.72 32.73 -16.46
N CYS A 21 24.15 32.51 -15.28
CA CYS A 21 24.21 33.43 -14.14
C CYS A 21 25.38 33.16 -13.17
N GLN A 22 26.27 32.21 -13.50
CA GLN A 22 27.37 31.76 -12.62
C GLN A 22 26.89 31.23 -11.25
N ILE A 23 25.70 30.63 -11.23
CA ILE A 23 25.14 29.95 -10.06
C ILE A 23 25.49 28.46 -10.15
N ASP A 24 26.12 27.94 -9.10
CA ASP A 24 26.36 26.49 -8.97
C ASP A 24 25.02 25.75 -8.88
N TYR A 25 24.81 24.80 -9.78
CA TYR A 25 23.56 24.07 -9.91
C TYR A 25 23.85 22.64 -10.37
N ASP A 26 23.43 21.67 -9.56
CA ASP A 26 23.49 20.26 -9.89
C ASP A 26 22.05 19.75 -10.09
N PRO A 27 21.67 19.30 -11.30
CA PRO A 27 20.31 18.85 -11.60
C PRO A 27 19.86 17.63 -10.80
N ILE A 28 20.78 16.90 -10.15
CA ILE A 28 20.48 15.81 -9.23
C ILE A 28 20.27 16.36 -7.81
N ASP A 29 21.25 17.11 -7.29
CA ASP A 29 21.18 17.71 -5.94
C ASP A 29 19.96 18.62 -5.79
N ASN A 30 19.66 19.42 -6.82
CA ASN A 30 18.57 20.38 -6.80
C ASN A 30 17.19 19.77 -7.13
N ASN A 31 17.09 18.46 -7.32
CA ASN A 31 15.83 17.78 -7.66
C ASN A 31 15.30 16.97 -6.48
N ILE A 32 14.32 17.53 -5.77
CA ILE A 32 13.62 16.86 -4.66
C ILE A 32 12.48 15.99 -5.24
N PRO A 33 12.54 14.65 -5.14
CA PRO A 33 11.43 13.80 -5.56
C PRO A 33 10.18 14.02 -4.71
N CYS A 34 9.00 14.01 -5.33
CA CYS A 34 7.74 14.09 -4.59
C CYS A 34 7.51 12.80 -3.79
N PHE A 35 7.46 12.88 -2.46
CA PHE A 35 7.37 11.71 -1.58
C PHE A 35 6.15 10.81 -1.88
N PRO A 36 4.89 11.33 -1.94
CA PRO A 36 3.74 10.50 -2.34
C PRO A 36 3.91 9.85 -3.73
N HIS A 37 4.60 10.52 -4.65
CA HIS A 37 4.86 9.96 -5.97
C HIS A 37 5.82 8.77 -5.93
N VAL A 38 6.87 8.85 -5.10
CA VAL A 38 7.82 7.74 -4.88
C VAL A 38 7.09 6.53 -4.29
N ILE A 39 6.29 6.74 -3.24
CA ILE A 39 5.48 5.67 -2.63
C ILE A 39 4.54 5.04 -3.67
N ASN A 40 3.83 5.87 -4.43
CA ASN A 40 2.94 5.42 -5.49
C ASN A 40 3.67 4.55 -6.53
N ILE A 41 4.91 4.89 -6.92
CA ILE A 41 5.69 4.06 -7.84
C ILE A 41 5.97 2.69 -7.22
N CYS A 42 6.50 2.66 -5.99
CA CYS A 42 6.85 1.42 -5.32
C CYS A 42 5.64 0.48 -5.20
N VAL A 43 4.50 1.03 -4.78
CA VAL A 43 3.27 0.25 -4.61
C VAL A 43 2.64 -0.16 -5.93
N LYS A 44 2.59 0.72 -6.95
CA LYS A 44 2.05 0.34 -8.26
C LYS A 44 2.85 -0.77 -8.90
N HIS A 45 4.15 -0.82 -8.71
CA HIS A 45 4.94 -1.96 -9.20
C HIS A 45 4.52 -3.28 -8.53
N ILE A 46 4.20 -3.28 -7.25
CA ILE A 46 3.61 -4.46 -6.57
C ILE A 46 2.26 -4.80 -7.22
N ILE A 47 1.33 -3.84 -7.29
CA ILE A 47 -0.05 -4.03 -7.81
C ILE A 47 -0.06 -4.48 -9.27
N ASP A 48 0.86 -4.00 -10.10
CA ASP A 48 0.87 -4.31 -11.53
C ASP A 48 1.55 -5.65 -11.83
N ASN A 49 2.42 -6.14 -10.94
CA ASN A 49 3.27 -7.31 -11.19
C ASN A 49 3.02 -8.48 -10.23
N TYR A 50 2.09 -8.37 -9.27
CA TYR A 50 1.83 -9.42 -8.27
C TYR A 50 1.55 -10.81 -8.87
N VAL A 51 0.93 -10.85 -10.05
CA VAL A 51 0.57 -12.10 -10.74
C VAL A 51 1.75 -12.84 -11.39
N THR A 52 2.88 -12.14 -11.60
CA THR A 52 4.08 -12.70 -12.25
C THR A 52 5.22 -12.97 -11.28
N VAL A 53 4.95 -12.89 -9.97
CA VAL A 53 5.95 -13.07 -8.92
C VAL A 53 6.41 -14.52 -8.83
N ASP A 54 7.72 -14.71 -8.63
CA ASP A 54 8.30 -16.02 -8.40
C ASP A 54 8.27 -16.39 -6.92
N PHE A 55 7.58 -17.47 -6.60
CA PHE A 55 7.49 -18.05 -5.26
C PHE A 55 8.45 -19.24 -5.07
N SER A 56 9.38 -19.51 -5.99
CA SER A 56 10.32 -20.63 -5.91
C SER A 56 11.06 -20.73 -4.57
N CYS A 57 11.42 -19.59 -3.99
CA CYS A 57 12.15 -19.49 -2.72
C CYS A 57 11.26 -19.63 -1.46
N VAL A 58 9.93 -19.67 -1.63
CA VAL A 58 8.96 -19.83 -0.53
C VAL A 58 8.72 -21.32 -0.28
N LYS A 59 8.60 -21.70 1.00
CA LYS A 59 8.26 -23.07 1.43
C LYS A 59 6.92 -23.52 0.83
N ASP A 60 6.76 -24.82 0.63
CA ASP A 60 5.54 -25.39 0.06
C ASP A 60 4.31 -25.25 0.96
N THR A 61 4.53 -25.11 2.27
CA THR A 61 3.47 -24.82 3.25
C THR A 61 3.95 -23.82 4.30
N TRP A 62 3.00 -23.05 4.82
CA TRP A 62 3.18 -22.17 5.99
C TRP A 62 1.92 -22.15 6.84
N ASP A 63 2.03 -21.63 8.07
CA ASP A 63 0.90 -21.51 9.00
C ASP A 63 0.51 -20.05 9.14
N VAL A 64 -0.79 -19.77 9.07
CA VAL A 64 -1.35 -18.48 9.46
C VAL A 64 -2.45 -18.71 10.49
N CYS A 65 -2.24 -18.25 11.72
CA CYS A 65 -3.17 -18.39 12.84
C CYS A 65 -3.64 -19.85 13.07
N GLY A 66 -2.74 -20.82 12.93
CA GLY A 66 -3.05 -22.25 13.09
C GLY A 66 -3.74 -22.89 11.88
N GLN A 67 -3.87 -22.18 10.76
CA GLN A 67 -4.36 -22.72 9.50
C GLN A 67 -3.18 -23.00 8.56
N PRO A 68 -2.97 -24.25 8.12
CA PRO A 68 -1.96 -24.57 7.15
C PRO A 68 -2.38 -24.07 5.76
N ILE A 69 -1.51 -23.30 5.14
CA ILE A 69 -1.66 -22.77 3.79
C ILE A 69 -0.75 -23.55 2.85
N ASP A 70 -1.32 -24.04 1.76
CA ASP A 70 -0.59 -24.70 0.68
C ASP A 70 -0.17 -23.66 -0.38
N LYS A 71 1.12 -23.67 -0.72
CA LYS A 71 1.72 -22.76 -1.70
C LYS A 71 1.03 -22.80 -3.05
N LYS A 72 0.63 -23.99 -3.51
CA LYS A 72 0.00 -24.16 -4.82
C LYS A 72 -1.36 -23.49 -4.85
N ASP A 73 -2.14 -23.63 -3.77
CA ASP A 73 -3.45 -23.00 -3.66
C ASP A 73 -3.31 -21.47 -3.56
N TYR A 74 -2.35 -20.99 -2.77
CA TYR A 74 -2.04 -19.57 -2.65
C TYR A 74 -1.61 -18.94 -3.99
N VAL A 75 -0.67 -19.58 -4.70
CA VAL A 75 -0.24 -19.14 -6.04
C VAL A 75 -1.39 -19.25 -7.05
N SER A 76 -2.30 -20.23 -6.89
CA SER A 76 -3.50 -20.32 -7.72
C SER A 76 -4.44 -19.13 -7.50
N ALA A 77 -4.59 -18.61 -6.27
CA ALA A 77 -5.38 -17.41 -6.02
C ALA A 77 -4.73 -16.15 -6.65
N ILE A 78 -3.40 -16.05 -6.56
CA ILE A 78 -2.63 -14.96 -7.19
C ILE A 78 -2.80 -14.98 -8.71
N THR A 79 -2.53 -16.12 -9.34
CA THR A 79 -2.63 -16.28 -10.81
C THR A 79 -4.07 -16.20 -11.31
N GLY A 80 -5.04 -16.57 -10.46
CA GLY A 80 -6.47 -16.36 -10.64
C GLY A 80 -6.92 -14.90 -10.55
N LYS A 81 -6.00 -13.96 -10.27
CA LYS A 81 -6.24 -12.52 -10.19
C LYS A 81 -7.19 -12.12 -9.06
N ALA A 82 -6.93 -12.62 -7.85
CA ALA A 82 -7.73 -12.33 -6.66
C ALA A 82 -8.03 -10.83 -6.46
N LEU A 83 -7.08 -9.92 -6.77
CA LEU A 83 -7.30 -8.48 -6.66
C LEU A 83 -8.34 -7.97 -7.67
N GLU A 84 -8.33 -8.45 -8.91
CA GLU A 84 -9.37 -8.17 -9.90
C GLU A 84 -10.73 -8.72 -9.46
N CYS A 85 -10.75 -9.92 -8.85
CA CYS A 85 -11.97 -10.48 -8.26
C CYS A 85 -12.52 -9.55 -7.17
N ALA A 86 -11.67 -9.06 -6.26
CA ALA A 86 -12.05 -8.09 -5.22
C ALA A 86 -12.61 -6.79 -5.82
N ARG A 87 -11.93 -6.21 -6.82
CA ARG A 87 -12.42 -5.04 -7.57
C ARG A 87 -13.81 -5.29 -8.16
N ASN A 88 -14.05 -6.48 -8.71
CA ASN A 88 -15.33 -6.84 -9.31
C ASN A 88 -16.44 -7.06 -8.28
N VAL A 89 -16.11 -7.59 -7.10
CA VAL A 89 -17.02 -7.68 -5.96
C VAL A 89 -17.47 -6.28 -5.56
N VAL A 90 -16.53 -5.38 -5.32
CA VAL A 90 -16.81 -4.01 -4.88
C VAL A 90 -17.65 -3.25 -5.92
N ARG A 91 -17.27 -3.33 -7.20
CA ARG A 91 -18.08 -2.78 -8.30
C ARG A 91 -19.50 -3.35 -8.32
N SER A 92 -19.66 -4.65 -8.06
CA SER A 92 -20.96 -5.31 -8.07
C SER A 92 -21.85 -4.84 -6.92
N ILE A 93 -21.28 -4.69 -5.72
CA ILE A 93 -21.97 -4.15 -4.55
C ILE A 93 -22.38 -2.69 -4.79
N ARG A 94 -21.54 -1.91 -5.47
CA ARG A 94 -21.80 -0.51 -5.77
C ARG A 94 -22.66 -0.24 -7.01
N ALA A 95 -23.00 -1.27 -7.78
CA ALA A 95 -23.65 -1.10 -9.09
C ALA A 95 -25.05 -0.49 -9.03
N SER A 96 -25.73 -0.51 -7.88
CA SER A 96 -27.05 0.12 -7.70
C SER A 96 -27.27 0.57 -6.27
N ASP A 97 -28.15 1.55 -6.08
CA ASP A 97 -28.52 2.05 -4.75
C ASP A 97 -29.15 0.97 -3.88
N GLN A 98 -29.88 0.03 -4.47
CA GLN A 98 -30.41 -1.12 -3.73
C GLN A 98 -29.29 -1.99 -3.16
N ARG A 99 -28.22 -2.25 -3.92
CA ARG A 99 -27.12 -3.08 -3.44
C ARG A 99 -26.26 -2.34 -2.40
N ARG A 100 -26.06 -1.05 -2.58
CA ARG A 100 -25.42 -0.17 -1.58
C ARG A 100 -26.23 -0.15 -0.28
N GLY A 101 -27.55 -0.03 -0.37
CA GLY A 101 -28.48 -0.13 0.76
C GLY A 101 -28.38 -1.49 1.46
N ASN A 102 -28.50 -2.59 0.71
CA ASN A 102 -28.39 -3.93 1.28
C ASN A 102 -27.04 -4.19 1.97
N PHE A 103 -25.94 -3.63 1.44
CA PHE A 103 -24.62 -3.74 2.07
C PHE A 103 -24.56 -2.95 3.38
N ARG A 104 -25.08 -1.72 3.38
CA ARG A 104 -25.22 -0.91 4.60
C ARG A 104 -26.07 -1.64 5.65
N ASP A 105 -27.19 -2.22 5.25
CA ASP A 105 -28.06 -3.01 6.14
C ASP A 105 -27.33 -4.24 6.69
N THR A 106 -26.46 -4.87 5.90
CA THR A 106 -25.62 -5.99 6.37
C THR A 106 -24.70 -5.56 7.51
N ILE A 107 -24.08 -4.37 7.41
CA ILE A 107 -23.24 -3.81 8.47
C ILE A 107 -24.08 -3.49 9.71
N VAL A 108 -25.18 -2.74 9.54
CA VAL A 108 -26.03 -2.33 10.66
C VAL A 108 -26.62 -3.52 11.40
N ILE A 109 -27.14 -4.51 10.67
CA ILE A 109 -27.69 -5.73 11.27
C ILE A 109 -26.57 -6.56 11.92
N GLY A 110 -25.40 -6.64 11.28
CA GLY A 110 -24.25 -7.36 11.83
C GLY A 110 -23.75 -6.77 13.14
N ASP A 111 -23.69 -5.45 13.25
CA ASP A 111 -23.33 -4.74 14.48
C ASP A 111 -24.37 -4.96 15.58
N ASP A 112 -25.67 -4.85 15.26
CA ASP A 112 -26.78 -5.08 16.19
C ASP A 112 -26.83 -6.54 16.69
N LYS A 113 -26.32 -7.47 15.90
CA LYS A 113 -26.28 -8.91 16.19
C LYS A 113 -24.92 -9.42 16.66
N GLU A 114 -23.93 -8.54 16.81
CA GLU A 114 -22.57 -8.89 17.22
C GLU A 114 -21.94 -9.98 16.33
N TRP A 115 -22.18 -9.91 15.01
CA TRP A 115 -21.67 -10.88 14.03
C TRP A 115 -20.20 -10.69 13.67
N PHE A 116 -19.66 -9.48 13.88
CA PHE A 116 -18.27 -9.16 13.56
C PHE A 116 -17.38 -9.42 14.76
N GLN A 117 -16.24 -10.08 14.51
CA GLN A 117 -15.29 -10.45 15.55
C GLN A 117 -13.93 -9.83 15.27
N GLY A 118 -13.29 -9.31 16.31
CA GLY A 118 -11.89 -8.91 16.26
C GLY A 118 -10.96 -10.13 16.35
N ASP A 119 -9.66 -9.89 16.23
CA ASP A 119 -8.63 -10.94 16.30
C ASP A 119 -8.61 -11.64 17.66
N ASP A 120 -9.11 -10.99 18.71
CA ASP A 120 -9.26 -11.56 20.06
C ASP A 120 -10.58 -12.34 20.25
N GLY A 121 -11.36 -12.51 19.19
CA GLY A 121 -12.66 -13.18 19.18
C GLY A 121 -13.78 -12.37 19.83
N LYS A 122 -13.53 -11.12 20.25
CA LYS A 122 -14.57 -10.27 20.84
C LYS A 122 -15.41 -9.60 19.75
N PRO A 123 -16.70 -9.35 20.03
CA PRO A 123 -17.54 -8.55 19.15
C PRO A 123 -16.93 -7.17 18.88
N ILE A 124 -16.84 -6.80 17.61
CA ILE A 124 -16.46 -5.46 17.17
C ILE A 124 -17.61 -4.80 16.42
N LYS A 125 -17.61 -3.47 16.39
CA LYS A 125 -18.53 -2.70 15.54
C LYS A 125 -17.79 -2.20 14.33
N LEU A 126 -18.35 -2.43 13.15
CA LEU A 126 -17.81 -1.88 11.92
C LEU A 126 -18.40 -0.48 11.68
N PRO A 127 -17.60 0.49 11.20
CA PRO A 127 -18.15 1.77 10.83
C PRO A 127 -19.14 1.59 9.67
N THR A 128 -20.30 2.26 9.73
CA THR A 128 -21.29 2.22 8.66
C THR A 128 -20.79 3.00 7.44
N VAL A 129 -20.03 2.34 6.58
CA VAL A 129 -19.36 2.96 5.42
C VAL A 129 -19.86 2.38 4.10
N GLU A 130 -19.60 3.11 3.02
CA GLU A 130 -19.73 2.59 1.66
C GLU A 130 -18.36 2.12 1.18
N LEU A 131 -18.33 1.01 0.44
CA LEU A 131 -17.10 0.51 -0.17
C LEU A 131 -16.49 1.58 -1.09
N MET A 132 -15.19 1.81 -0.99
CA MET A 132 -14.48 2.68 -1.92
C MET A 132 -14.19 1.93 -3.22
N LEU A 133 -14.41 2.58 -4.37
CA LEU A 133 -13.96 2.03 -5.65
C LEU A 133 -12.46 2.27 -5.77
N ASP A 134 -11.75 1.29 -6.32
CA ASP A 134 -10.38 1.48 -6.72
C ASP A 134 -10.27 2.55 -7.82
N GLU A 135 -9.43 3.56 -7.58
CA GLU A 135 -9.10 4.65 -8.47
C GLU A 135 -7.70 4.38 -9.08
N PRO A 136 -7.60 4.04 -10.38
CA PRO A 136 -6.34 3.60 -10.98
C PRO A 136 -5.17 4.57 -10.85
N THR A 137 -5.45 5.85 -10.63
CA THR A 137 -4.42 6.89 -10.45
C THR A 137 -3.83 6.91 -9.04
N HIS A 138 -4.57 6.43 -8.04
CA HIS A 138 -4.24 6.48 -6.61
C HIS A 138 -4.08 5.07 -6.04
N TRP A 139 -2.87 4.69 -5.66
CA TRP A 139 -2.63 3.33 -5.14
C TRP A 139 -3.36 3.07 -3.81
N ASP A 140 -3.57 4.10 -2.99
CA ASP A 140 -4.13 3.99 -1.64
C ASP A 140 -5.62 3.64 -1.64
N SER A 141 -6.32 3.86 -2.76
CA SER A 141 -7.69 3.34 -2.93
C SER A 141 -7.74 1.82 -2.91
N VAL A 142 -6.69 1.12 -3.38
CA VAL A 142 -6.62 -0.34 -3.28
C VAL A 142 -6.58 -0.75 -1.81
N TYR A 143 -5.71 -0.14 -1.01
CA TYR A 143 -5.61 -0.43 0.42
C TYR A 143 -6.95 -0.18 1.14
N VAL A 144 -7.56 0.98 0.93
CA VAL A 144 -8.87 1.31 1.54
C VAL A 144 -9.98 0.36 1.08
N MET A 145 -9.94 -0.11 -0.17
CA MET A 145 -10.90 -1.06 -0.71
C MET A 145 -10.83 -2.43 -0.01
N LEU A 146 -9.65 -2.87 0.45
CA LEU A 146 -9.46 -4.18 1.07
C LEU A 146 -9.96 -4.26 2.52
N ASN A 147 -10.11 -3.12 3.20
CA ASN A 147 -10.34 -3.01 4.65
C ASN A 147 -11.77 -3.39 5.16
N LEU A 148 -12.54 -4.23 4.46
CA LEU A 148 -13.90 -4.63 4.90
C LEU A 148 -14.29 -6.11 4.62
N PRO A 149 -13.42 -7.10 4.91
CA PRO A 149 -13.65 -8.49 4.50
C PRO A 149 -14.87 -9.14 5.15
N GLN A 150 -15.14 -8.88 6.44
CA GLN A 150 -16.22 -9.54 7.18
C GLN A 150 -17.62 -9.15 6.67
N ALA A 151 -17.84 -7.85 6.44
CA ALA A 151 -19.11 -7.34 5.91
C ALA A 151 -19.38 -7.85 4.48
N VAL A 152 -18.34 -7.95 3.65
CA VAL A 152 -18.46 -8.48 2.28
C VAL A 152 -18.85 -9.96 2.29
N ASN A 153 -18.25 -10.78 3.17
CA ASN A 153 -18.62 -12.19 3.27
C ASN A 153 -20.07 -12.41 3.70
N LEU A 154 -20.52 -11.71 4.76
CA LEU A 154 -21.90 -11.78 5.23
C LEU A 154 -22.89 -11.29 4.16
N PHE A 155 -22.51 -10.26 3.40
CA PHE A 155 -23.35 -9.75 2.32
C PHE A 155 -23.65 -10.83 1.27
N PHE A 156 -22.65 -11.62 0.87
CA PHE A 156 -22.86 -12.72 -0.10
C PHE A 156 -23.61 -13.91 0.47
N GLU A 157 -23.64 -14.09 1.80
CA GLU A 157 -24.41 -15.16 2.46
C GLU A 157 -25.91 -14.84 2.54
N SER A 158 -26.29 -13.57 2.37
CA SER A 158 -27.68 -13.15 2.29
C SER A 158 -28.39 -13.75 1.09
N ALA A 159 -29.61 -14.28 1.31
CA ALA A 159 -30.46 -14.82 0.25
C ALA A 159 -30.79 -13.79 -0.86
N ASN A 160 -30.68 -12.50 -0.55
CA ASN A 160 -30.93 -11.41 -1.50
C ASN A 160 -29.84 -11.29 -2.58
N GLN A 161 -28.67 -11.92 -2.39
CA GLN A 161 -27.52 -11.78 -3.27
C GLN A 161 -27.26 -12.99 -4.17
N ARG A 162 -28.22 -13.92 -4.31
CA ARG A 162 -28.11 -15.10 -5.19
C ARG A 162 -27.67 -14.76 -6.62
N SER A 163 -28.12 -13.63 -7.15
CA SER A 163 -27.79 -13.19 -8.52
C SER A 163 -26.32 -12.82 -8.75
N ILE A 164 -25.55 -12.58 -7.69
CA ILE A 164 -24.12 -12.24 -7.75
C ILE A 164 -23.26 -13.18 -6.91
N HIS A 165 -23.84 -14.27 -6.39
CA HIS A 165 -23.16 -15.21 -5.50
C HIS A 165 -21.95 -15.88 -6.17
N GLU A 166 -21.97 -16.06 -7.49
CA GLU A 166 -20.82 -16.54 -8.28
C GLU A 166 -19.59 -15.64 -8.19
N LYS A 167 -19.75 -14.39 -7.76
CA LYS A 167 -18.65 -13.43 -7.57
C LYS A 167 -18.05 -13.48 -6.17
N LYS A 168 -18.54 -14.35 -5.28
CA LYS A 168 -17.99 -14.51 -3.92
C LYS A 168 -16.55 -14.96 -4.02
N LEU A 169 -15.66 -14.27 -3.31
CA LEU A 169 -14.25 -14.65 -3.18
C LEU A 169 -14.14 -15.97 -2.42
N SER A 170 -13.26 -16.84 -2.90
CA SER A 170 -12.87 -18.08 -2.22
C SER A 170 -12.08 -17.77 -0.94
N PRO A 171 -12.00 -18.72 0.00
CA PRO A 171 -11.20 -18.55 1.21
C PRO A 171 -9.73 -18.22 0.92
N MET A 172 -9.14 -18.82 -0.12
CA MET A 172 -7.75 -18.58 -0.48
C MET A 172 -7.54 -17.22 -1.16
N GLU A 173 -8.49 -16.76 -1.98
CA GLU A 173 -8.46 -15.37 -2.49
C GLU A 173 -8.53 -14.36 -1.35
N TRP A 174 -9.39 -14.59 -0.35
CA TRP A 174 -9.44 -13.74 0.83
C TRP A 174 -8.13 -13.73 1.60
N HIS A 175 -7.53 -14.90 1.80
CA HIS A 175 -6.27 -15.01 2.50
C HIS A 175 -5.16 -14.20 1.81
N PHE A 176 -5.01 -14.37 0.49
CA PHE A 176 -4.09 -13.55 -0.29
C PHE A 176 -4.38 -12.06 -0.17
N LEU A 177 -5.65 -11.64 -0.22
CA LEU A 177 -6.02 -10.23 -0.13
C LEU A 177 -5.73 -9.62 1.25
N GLN A 178 -5.82 -10.40 2.33
CA GLN A 178 -5.40 -9.98 3.67
C GLN A 178 -3.88 -9.79 3.73
N ASP A 179 -3.10 -10.74 3.21
CA ASP A 179 -1.64 -10.57 3.11
C ASP A 179 -1.29 -9.35 2.25
N PHE A 180 -2.03 -9.13 1.16
CA PHE A 180 -1.85 -7.97 0.29
C PHE A 180 -2.15 -6.65 1.01
N GLU A 181 -3.22 -6.59 1.82
CA GLU A 181 -3.52 -5.45 2.68
C GLU A 181 -2.37 -5.16 3.65
N VAL A 182 -1.85 -6.19 4.33
CA VAL A 182 -0.71 -6.08 5.26
C VAL A 182 0.54 -5.54 4.55
N ILE A 183 0.82 -5.98 3.32
CA ILE A 183 1.95 -5.47 2.51
C ILE A 183 1.76 -3.96 2.17
N LEU A 184 0.52 -3.53 1.95
CA LEU A 184 0.17 -2.16 1.60
C LEU A 184 0.04 -1.22 2.82
N GLU A 185 0.01 -1.75 4.04
CA GLU A 185 -0.14 -0.93 5.23
C GLU A 185 1.10 -0.04 5.53
N PRO A 186 2.36 -0.53 5.51
CA PRO A 186 3.54 0.33 5.72
C PRO A 186 3.60 1.56 4.80
N PRO A 187 3.45 1.46 3.45
CA PRO A 187 3.45 2.65 2.60
C PRO A 187 2.24 3.55 2.88
N HIS A 188 1.12 3.01 3.38
CA HIS A 188 -0.06 3.80 3.71
C HIS A 188 0.23 4.67 4.93
N ARG A 189 0.78 4.07 5.99
CA ARG A 189 1.20 4.81 7.18
C ARG A 189 2.23 5.90 6.83
N ALA A 190 3.24 5.57 6.03
CA ALA A 190 4.27 6.52 5.61
C ALA A 190 3.67 7.71 4.83
N GLN A 191 2.78 7.44 3.86
CA GLN A 191 2.12 8.48 3.08
C GLN A 191 1.19 9.34 3.95
N GLN A 192 0.39 8.73 4.84
CA GLN A 192 -0.52 9.46 5.72
C GLN A 192 0.24 10.36 6.70
N PHE A 193 1.34 9.86 7.29
CA PHE A 193 2.20 10.65 8.15
C PHE A 193 2.71 11.91 7.43
N MET A 194 3.29 11.74 6.24
CA MET A 194 3.82 12.86 5.45
C MET A 194 2.74 13.80 4.88
N SER A 195 1.47 13.36 4.85
CA SER A 195 0.34 14.15 4.34
C SER A 195 -0.52 14.78 5.44
N SER A 196 -0.24 14.47 6.72
CA SER A 196 -1.06 14.90 7.85
C SER A 196 -0.79 16.33 8.31
N GLU A 197 0.41 16.84 8.03
CA GLU A 197 0.90 18.09 8.60
C GLU A 197 0.58 19.31 7.73
N SER A 198 0.29 20.43 8.40
CA SER A 198 0.12 21.74 7.73
C SER A 198 1.44 22.52 7.60
N THR A 199 2.56 21.91 8.00
CA THR A 199 3.91 22.51 8.02
C THR A 199 4.87 21.76 7.09
N PRO A 200 5.99 22.38 6.65
CA PRO A 200 6.96 21.71 5.79
C PRO A 200 7.54 20.44 6.43
N MET A 201 7.35 19.28 5.78
CA MET A 201 7.75 17.95 6.29
C MET A 201 9.07 17.41 5.69
N LEU A 202 9.84 18.22 4.96
CA LEU A 202 11.00 17.72 4.22
C LEU A 202 12.05 17.07 5.13
N GLY A 203 12.23 17.58 6.36
CA GLY A 203 13.14 16.98 7.35
C GLY A 203 12.71 15.59 7.84
N SER A 204 11.44 15.23 7.70
CA SER A 204 10.91 13.91 8.06
C SER A 204 10.90 12.91 6.90
N ALA A 205 11.22 13.36 5.68
CA ALA A 205 11.09 12.52 4.48
C ALA A 205 12.04 11.31 4.49
N ILE A 206 13.34 11.52 4.74
CA ILE A 206 14.33 10.41 4.85
C ILE A 206 13.98 9.49 6.02
N PRO A 207 13.78 9.97 7.26
CA PRO A 207 13.40 9.11 8.38
C PRO A 207 12.15 8.25 8.11
N THR A 208 11.12 8.83 7.51
CA THR A 208 9.89 8.11 7.18
C THR A 208 10.12 7.07 6.08
N PHE A 209 10.98 7.38 5.10
CA PHE A 209 11.29 6.47 4.01
C PHE A 209 12.15 5.29 4.47
N GLU A 210 13.20 5.55 5.26
CA GLU A 210 14.03 4.50 5.87
C GLU A 210 13.19 3.62 6.80
N ARG A 211 12.27 4.21 7.57
CA ARG A 211 11.32 3.45 8.41
C ARG A 211 10.41 2.54 7.59
N LEU A 212 9.91 3.02 6.44
CA LEU A 212 9.12 2.18 5.52
C LEU A 212 9.94 0.99 5.00
N LEU A 213 11.19 1.22 4.58
CA LEU A 213 12.08 0.15 4.11
C LEU A 213 12.29 -0.90 5.18
N GLU A 214 12.51 -0.46 6.42
CA GLU A 214 12.69 -1.34 7.57
C GLU A 214 11.41 -2.13 7.91
N ASP A 215 10.26 -1.46 7.97
CA ASP A 215 8.96 -2.12 8.20
C ASP A 215 8.69 -3.20 7.13
N TRP A 216 9.02 -2.95 5.86
CA TRP A 216 8.92 -3.95 4.79
C TRP A 216 9.91 -5.10 4.93
N LYS A 217 11.17 -4.83 5.30
CA LYS A 217 12.17 -5.89 5.55
C LYS A 217 11.74 -6.79 6.71
N GLN A 218 11.31 -6.19 7.82
CA GLN A 218 10.80 -6.93 8.98
C GLN A 218 9.56 -7.75 8.62
N LEU A 219 8.66 -7.21 7.79
CA LEU A 219 7.50 -7.96 7.30
C LEU A 219 7.91 -9.14 6.41
N ALA A 220 8.88 -8.96 5.53
CA ALA A 220 9.40 -10.04 4.68
C ALA A 220 10.05 -11.17 5.51
N ASP A 221 10.75 -10.81 6.60
CA ASP A 221 11.36 -11.77 7.51
C ASP A 221 10.31 -12.50 8.38
N GLY A 222 9.31 -11.77 8.88
CA GLY A 222 8.23 -12.31 9.71
C GLY A 222 7.20 -13.13 8.95
N ALA A 223 6.96 -12.79 7.68
CA ALA A 223 6.05 -13.47 6.77
C ALA A 223 6.76 -13.81 5.44
N PRO A 224 7.57 -14.89 5.38
CA PRO A 224 8.36 -15.23 4.20
C PRO A 224 7.54 -15.49 2.91
N HIS A 225 6.25 -15.79 3.03
CA HIS A 225 5.34 -15.93 1.89
C HIS A 225 4.98 -14.57 1.26
N CYS A 226 5.04 -13.47 2.02
CA CYS A 226 4.86 -12.12 1.51
C CYS A 226 6.12 -11.53 0.87
N ALA A 227 7.31 -12.05 1.23
CA ALA A 227 8.60 -11.52 0.80
C ALA A 227 8.74 -11.35 -0.72
N PRO A 228 8.32 -12.29 -1.59
CA PRO A 228 8.42 -12.11 -3.04
C PRO A 228 7.67 -10.88 -3.57
N LEU A 229 6.53 -10.54 -2.97
CA LEU A 229 5.74 -9.35 -3.31
C LEU A 229 6.40 -8.07 -2.79
N ILE A 230 6.87 -8.10 -1.54
CA ILE A 230 7.55 -6.98 -0.88
C ILE A 230 8.82 -6.60 -1.64
N TYR A 231 9.60 -7.58 -2.11
CA TYR A 231 10.83 -7.32 -2.85
C TYR A 231 10.61 -6.57 -4.17
N ILE A 232 9.42 -6.67 -4.79
CA ILE A 232 9.08 -5.80 -5.92
C ILE A 232 9.14 -4.34 -5.46
N GLY A 233 8.44 -4.00 -4.36
CA GLY A 233 8.41 -2.66 -3.81
C GLY A 233 9.79 -2.18 -3.37
N LEU A 234 10.53 -2.99 -2.62
CA LEU A 234 11.88 -2.66 -2.15
C LEU A 234 12.84 -2.35 -3.30
N SER A 235 12.82 -3.12 -4.38
CA SER A 235 13.69 -2.88 -5.55
C SER A 235 13.48 -1.52 -6.22
N TRP A 236 12.29 -0.93 -6.05
CA TRP A 236 11.99 0.43 -6.52
C TRP A 236 12.31 1.47 -5.45
N ALA A 237 12.04 1.16 -4.19
CA ALA A 237 12.30 2.06 -3.08
C ALA A 237 13.80 2.34 -2.92
N GLU A 238 14.66 1.34 -3.03
CA GLU A 238 16.14 1.49 -2.99
C GLU A 238 16.67 2.48 -4.03
N LYS A 239 16.12 2.45 -5.27
CA LYS A 239 16.50 3.40 -6.33
C LYS A 239 16.16 4.85 -6.01
N TYR A 240 15.22 5.08 -5.11
CA TYR A 240 14.82 6.41 -4.66
C TYR A 240 15.50 6.81 -3.37
N ASP A 241 15.85 5.85 -2.51
CA ASP A 241 16.73 6.06 -1.36
C ASP A 241 18.07 6.65 -1.80
N ASP A 242 18.72 6.00 -2.79
CA ASP A 242 19.96 6.50 -3.42
C ASP A 242 19.81 7.94 -3.95
N ARG A 243 18.62 8.29 -4.47
CA ARG A 243 18.37 9.63 -5.01
C ARG A 243 18.17 10.66 -3.90
N MET A 244 17.46 10.30 -2.84
CA MET A 244 17.26 11.18 -1.68
C MET A 244 18.61 11.45 -0.99
N ALA A 245 19.49 10.45 -0.90
CA ALA A 245 20.84 10.60 -0.37
C ALA A 245 21.72 11.56 -1.20
N CYS A 246 21.47 11.70 -2.49
CA CYS A 246 22.18 12.65 -3.36
C CYS A 246 21.73 14.11 -3.21
N THR A 247 20.66 14.39 -2.47
CA THR A 247 20.06 15.73 -2.35
C THR A 247 20.33 16.34 -0.98
N LYS A 248 21.21 17.35 -0.94
CA LYS A 248 21.61 18.07 0.29
C LYS A 248 20.43 18.76 0.99
N ALA A 249 19.37 19.08 0.26
CA ALA A 249 18.18 19.74 0.80
C ALA A 249 17.54 18.94 1.95
N TYR A 250 17.59 17.60 1.92
CA TYR A 250 17.07 16.77 3.00
C TYR A 250 17.89 16.93 4.28
N ALA A 251 19.22 16.83 4.20
CA ALA A 251 20.11 17.01 5.35
C ALA A 251 19.99 18.41 5.96
N VAL A 252 19.87 19.45 5.13
CA VAL A 252 19.65 20.83 5.59
C VAL A 252 18.28 20.95 6.26
N ALA A 253 17.22 20.37 5.69
CA ALA A 253 15.89 20.40 6.28
C ALA A 253 15.84 19.65 7.63
N MET A 254 16.48 18.49 7.74
CA MET A 254 16.63 17.75 9.00
C MET A 254 17.32 18.59 10.07
N PHE A 255 18.44 19.24 9.72
CA PHE A 255 19.20 20.07 10.64
C PHE A 255 18.40 21.28 11.18
N ILE A 256 17.62 21.93 10.30
CA ILE A 256 16.81 23.11 10.67
C ILE A 256 15.57 22.69 11.47
N ASP A 257 15.05 21.48 11.26
CA ASP A 257 13.89 20.96 11.99
C ASP A 257 14.24 20.76 13.48
N PRO A 258 13.63 21.53 14.40
CA PRO A 258 13.97 21.45 15.82
C PRO A 258 13.60 20.10 16.46
N THR A 259 12.76 19.29 15.81
CA THR A 259 12.33 17.96 16.28
C THR A 259 13.30 16.85 15.87
N CYS A 260 14.06 17.05 14.78
CA CYS A 260 15.02 16.07 14.25
C CYS A 260 16.46 16.53 14.48
N ARG A 261 16.83 17.75 14.08
CA ARG A 261 18.18 18.32 14.15
C ARG A 261 19.22 17.35 13.56
N LEU A 262 20.10 16.81 14.40
CA LEU A 262 21.11 15.82 14.05
C LEU A 262 20.84 14.44 14.67
N SER A 263 19.75 14.25 15.44
CA SER A 263 19.55 13.02 16.19
C SER A 263 19.45 11.80 15.28
N TRP A 264 18.77 11.94 14.13
CA TRP A 264 18.68 10.87 13.15
C TRP A 264 20.05 10.50 12.56
N VAL A 265 20.84 11.52 12.20
CA VAL A 265 22.19 11.36 11.65
C VAL A 265 23.09 10.67 12.67
N GLU A 266 23.10 11.12 13.93
CA GLU A 266 23.93 10.54 14.99
C GLU A 266 23.58 9.08 15.32
N GLU A 267 22.32 8.67 15.11
CA GLU A 267 21.84 7.33 15.42
C GLU A 267 22.00 6.34 14.26
N HIS A 268 21.89 6.81 13.00
CA HIS A 268 21.79 5.93 11.84
C HIS A 268 22.93 6.06 10.82
N TRP A 269 23.73 7.15 10.83
CA TRP A 269 24.77 7.46 9.82
C TRP A 269 26.17 7.65 10.44
#